data_AF-A0A3D5P373-F1
#
_entry.id   AF-A0A3D5P373-F1
#
_cell.length_a   1.000
_cell.length_b   1.000
_cell.length_c   1.000
_cell.angle_alpha   90.00
_cell.angle_beta   90.00
_cell.angle_gamma   90.00
#
_symmetry.space_group_name_H-M   'P 1'
#
loop_
_entity.id
_entity.type
_entity.pdbx_description
1 polymer ?
#
loop_
_entity_poly.entity_id
_entity_poly.type
_entity_poly.pdbx_seq_one_letter_code
_entity_poly.pdbx_strand_id
1 'polypeptide(L)'
;IANFGSASASSGVGEIRVSDGIQCSETTLNWNDISPGEQFTTNQSISLVFSETMFPGDTPEIDLITATDTLRQVLHLRSPGPFDPSVTDNYGYRVFGSEDLAYTKAPTFNWYEIDRLNTGPGFPLNIHDEGDEEDATLVVQLPFPVKYYGRVYTQATVCSNGWVAMGVSPEVSFRNRTIPSPAGPYAMIAPF
;
A
#
# COMPACT_ATOMS: atom_id res chain seq x y z
N ILE A 1 12.93 26.22 14.33
CA ILE A 1 13.67 26.50 13.06
C ILE A 1 15.07 26.94 13.46
N ALA A 2 16.12 26.36 12.89
CA ALA A 2 17.51 26.72 13.20
C ALA A 2 18.20 27.31 11.96
N ASN A 3 18.98 28.37 12.13
CA ASN A 3 19.73 28.98 11.03
C ASN A 3 21.19 28.49 11.05
N PHE A 4 21.54 27.59 10.14
CA PHE A 4 22.93 27.11 9.94
C PHE A 4 23.69 27.89 8.86
N GLY A 5 23.07 28.91 8.25
CA GLY A 5 23.67 29.74 7.22
C GLY A 5 24.60 30.82 7.78
N SER A 6 25.28 31.54 6.88
CA SER A 6 26.19 32.63 7.23
C SER A 6 25.53 34.02 7.29
N ALA A 7 24.22 34.12 7.03
CA ALA A 7 23.45 35.36 7.03
C ALA A 7 22.19 35.20 7.89
N SER A 8 21.71 36.30 8.48
CA SER A 8 20.46 36.28 9.25
C SER A 8 19.27 35.94 8.35
N ALA A 9 18.42 35.03 8.82
CA ALA A 9 17.11 34.80 8.23
C ALA A 9 16.17 35.89 8.73
N SER A 10 15.50 36.60 7.82
CA SER A 10 14.50 37.60 8.20
C SER A 10 13.25 36.92 8.77
N SER A 11 12.51 37.66 9.59
CA SER A 11 11.15 37.31 10.01
C SER A 11 10.29 37.01 8.79
N GLY A 12 9.41 36.05 8.95
CA GLY A 12 8.68 35.51 7.82
C GLY A 12 7.56 34.59 8.22
N VAL A 13 6.84 34.19 7.19
CA VAL A 13 5.76 33.20 7.26
C VAL A 13 6.09 32.07 6.30
N GLY A 14 5.82 30.85 6.72
CA GLY A 14 5.92 29.66 5.89
C GLY A 14 4.59 28.92 5.85
N GLU A 15 4.32 28.28 4.73
CA GLU A 15 3.17 27.40 4.54
C GLU A 15 3.50 26.01 5.11
N ILE A 16 2.60 25.48 5.93
CA ILE A 16 2.68 24.09 6.40
C ILE A 16 1.90 23.24 5.40
N ARG A 17 2.60 22.29 4.77
CA ARG A 17 2.01 21.27 3.92
C ARG A 17 2.21 19.90 4.57
N VAL A 18 1.18 19.07 4.55
CA VAL A 18 1.20 17.72 5.10
C VAL A 18 0.90 16.72 3.99
N SER A 19 1.38 15.49 4.14
CA SER A 19 1.02 14.39 3.23
C SER A 19 -0.48 14.16 3.15
N ASP A 20 -0.92 13.58 2.02
CA ASP A 20 -2.30 13.14 1.83
C ASP A 20 -2.77 12.23 2.98
N GLY A 21 -4.02 12.41 3.38
CA GLY A 21 -4.60 11.69 4.52
C GLY A 21 -4.22 12.26 5.88
N ILE A 22 -3.62 13.45 5.94
CA ILE A 22 -3.44 14.22 7.18
C ILE A 22 -4.16 15.56 7.06
N GLN A 23 -4.90 15.92 8.11
CA GLN A 23 -5.42 17.28 8.29
C GLN A 23 -4.59 17.99 9.36
N CYS A 24 -4.21 19.23 9.08
CA CYS A 24 -3.48 20.08 10.02
C CYS A 24 -4.38 21.25 10.44
N SER A 25 -4.40 21.57 11.74
CA SER A 25 -5.17 22.70 12.27
C SER A 25 -4.67 24.07 11.79
N GLU A 26 -3.38 24.13 11.43
CA GLU A 26 -2.70 25.35 11.01
C GLU A 26 -2.04 25.12 9.65
N THR A 27 -2.14 26.09 8.76
CA THR A 27 -1.50 26.04 7.43
C THR A 27 -0.33 27.01 7.32
N THR A 28 -0.05 27.77 8.38
CA THR A 28 1.07 28.72 8.37
C THR A 28 1.82 28.73 9.70
N LEU A 29 3.12 29.01 9.63
CA LEU A 29 4.01 29.19 10.76
C LEU A 29 4.75 30.51 10.60
N ASN A 30 4.70 31.35 11.64
CA ASN A 30 5.43 32.62 11.66
C ASN A 30 6.70 32.49 12.51
N TRP A 31 7.77 33.15 12.08
CA TRP A 31 9.02 33.26 12.85
C TRP A 31 9.58 34.69 12.85
N ASN A 32 10.37 35.00 13.87
CA ASN A 32 11.13 36.24 13.98
C ASN A 32 12.50 36.11 13.30
N ASP A 33 13.23 37.23 13.17
CA ASP A 33 14.60 37.19 12.65
C ASP A 33 15.46 36.15 13.41
N ILE A 34 16.21 35.33 12.66
CA ILE A 34 17.08 34.28 13.22
C ILE A 34 18.52 34.55 12.76
N SER A 35 19.37 35.00 13.67
CA SER A 35 20.80 35.22 13.39
C SER A 35 21.53 33.92 13.02
N PRO A 36 22.69 34.00 12.34
CA PRO A 36 23.53 32.82 12.09
C PRO A 36 23.85 32.04 13.38
N GLY A 37 23.58 30.73 13.38
CA GLY A 37 23.80 29.84 14.52
C GLY A 37 22.68 29.84 15.57
N GLU A 38 21.72 30.74 15.48
CA GLU A 38 20.60 30.84 16.42
C GLU A 38 19.42 29.93 16.03
N GLN A 39 18.54 29.69 17.00
CA GLN A 39 17.31 28.92 16.83
C GLN A 39 16.09 29.75 17.24
N PHE A 40 15.01 29.58 16.50
CA PHE A 40 13.68 30.08 16.83
C PHE A 40 12.76 28.95 17.25
N THR A 41 12.10 29.13 18.40
CA THR A 41 11.06 28.25 18.94
C THR A 41 9.78 29.06 19.08
N THR A 42 8.65 28.50 18.64
CA THR A 42 7.33 29.09 18.82
C THR A 42 6.49 28.26 19.79
N ASN A 43 5.54 28.92 20.45
CA ASN A 43 4.50 28.25 21.24
C ASN A 43 3.26 27.91 20.41
N GLN A 44 3.24 28.26 19.11
CA GLN A 44 2.18 27.86 18.20
C GLN A 44 2.11 26.33 18.15
N SER A 45 0.98 25.79 18.56
CA SER A 45 0.71 24.36 18.53
C SER A 45 0.06 24.01 17.20
N ILE A 46 0.46 22.91 16.59
CA ILE A 46 -0.27 22.31 15.47
C ILE A 46 -0.92 21.02 15.94
N SER A 47 -2.14 20.77 15.50
CA SER A 47 -2.83 19.50 15.72
C SER A 47 -2.95 18.77 14.40
N LEU A 48 -2.58 17.49 14.40
CA LEU A 48 -2.63 16.63 13.23
C LEU A 48 -3.71 15.57 13.44
N VAL A 49 -4.60 15.44 12.46
CA VAL A 49 -5.61 14.38 12.42
C VAL A 49 -5.28 13.49 11.24
N PHE A 50 -5.03 12.21 11.54
CA PHE A 50 -4.66 11.20 10.57
C PHE A 50 -5.91 10.48 10.07
N SER A 51 -5.97 10.22 8.76
CA SER A 51 -7.04 9.44 8.14
C SER A 51 -6.99 7.98 8.56
N GLU A 52 -8.14 7.30 8.47
CA GLU A 52 -8.24 5.84 8.66
C GLU A 52 -7.49 5.02 7.59
N THR A 53 -6.99 5.69 6.55
CA THR A 53 -6.18 5.07 5.50
C THR A 53 -4.68 5.19 5.76
N MET A 54 -4.28 5.69 6.92
CA MET A 54 -2.90 5.74 7.36
C MET A 54 -2.65 4.66 8.42
N PHE A 55 -1.57 3.92 8.24
CA PHE A 55 -1.32 2.69 8.96
C PHE A 55 0.08 2.66 9.57
N PRO A 56 0.33 1.79 10.56
CA PRO A 56 1.69 1.49 11.01
C PRO A 56 2.66 1.26 9.84
N GLY A 57 3.87 1.78 9.98
CA GLY A 57 4.93 1.75 8.96
C GLY A 57 4.84 2.83 7.88
N ASP A 58 3.74 3.58 7.77
CA ASP A 58 3.68 4.73 6.87
C ASP A 58 4.62 5.85 7.37
N THR A 59 5.14 6.64 6.41
CA THR A 59 6.13 7.70 6.68
C THR A 59 5.65 9.05 6.11
N PRO A 60 4.54 9.61 6.64
CA PRO A 60 4.06 10.89 6.15
C PRO A 60 5.05 12.02 6.45
N GLU A 61 4.98 13.05 5.62
CA GLU A 61 5.85 14.21 5.65
C GLU A 61 5.08 15.45 6.10
N ILE A 62 5.76 16.31 6.86
CA ILE A 62 5.36 17.68 7.12
C ILE A 62 6.42 18.59 6.52
N ASP A 63 6.02 19.42 5.58
CA ASP A 63 6.85 20.41 4.94
C ASP A 63 6.50 21.79 5.47
N LEU A 64 7.52 22.54 5.90
CA LEU A 64 7.44 23.98 6.07
C LEU A 64 8.06 24.64 4.83
N ILE A 65 7.20 25.16 3.97
CA ILE A 65 7.57 25.80 2.71
C ILE A 65 7.73 27.29 2.97
N THR A 66 8.91 27.82 2.67
CA THR A 66 9.24 29.24 2.75
C THR A 66 9.38 29.83 1.35
N ALA A 67 9.61 31.14 1.23
CA ALA A 67 9.82 31.78 -0.07
C ALA A 67 11.05 31.25 -0.83
N THR A 68 12.03 30.69 -0.12
CA THR A 68 13.34 30.31 -0.70
C THR A 68 13.68 28.84 -0.56
N ASP A 69 13.07 28.13 0.40
CA ASP A 69 13.44 26.76 0.75
C ASP A 69 12.28 25.99 1.39
N THR A 70 12.40 24.67 1.47
CA THR A 70 11.45 23.78 2.17
C THR A 70 12.17 22.99 3.24
N LEU A 71 11.73 23.15 4.50
CA LEU A 71 12.16 22.29 5.59
C LEU A 71 11.21 21.11 5.71
N ARG A 72 11.71 19.90 5.49
CA ARG A 72 10.95 18.66 5.58
C ARG A 72 11.20 17.92 6.88
N GLN A 73 10.12 17.50 7.53
CA GLN A 73 10.13 16.56 8.64
C GLN A 73 9.36 15.30 8.26
N VAL A 74 10.04 14.15 8.27
CA VAL A 74 9.38 12.85 8.14
C VAL A 74 8.88 12.41 9.51
N LEU A 75 7.60 12.02 9.58
CA LEU A 75 7.04 11.37 10.76
C LEU A 75 7.14 9.86 10.57
N HIS A 76 7.87 9.20 11.46
CA HIS A 76 7.90 7.74 11.48
C HIS A 76 6.77 7.25 12.39
N LEU A 77 5.70 6.73 11.78
CA LEU A 77 4.68 6.00 12.55
C LEU A 77 5.31 4.73 13.12
N ARG A 78 4.65 4.14 14.11
CA ARG A 78 5.12 2.88 14.73
C ARG A 78 5.25 1.78 13.67
N SER A 79 6.18 0.85 13.88
CA SER A 79 6.28 -0.34 13.02
C SER A 79 5.02 -1.22 13.12
N PRO A 80 4.63 -1.91 12.03
CA PRO A 80 3.56 -2.90 12.07
C PRO A 80 3.87 -4.05 13.03
N GLY A 81 2.90 -4.44 13.85
CA GLY A 81 2.90 -5.66 14.63
C GLY A 81 2.17 -6.81 13.91
N PRO A 82 1.94 -7.95 14.60
CA PRO A 82 1.30 -9.12 14.02
C PRO A 82 -0.18 -8.93 13.65
N PHE A 83 -0.84 -7.91 14.23
CA PHE A 83 -2.26 -7.58 13.98
C PHE A 83 -2.41 -6.23 13.26
N ASP A 84 -1.38 -5.85 12.51
CA ASP A 84 -1.37 -4.65 11.69
C ASP A 84 -1.11 -5.03 10.23
N PRO A 85 -1.69 -4.28 9.27
CA PRO A 85 -1.41 -4.48 7.88
C PRO A 85 0.07 -4.28 7.56
N SER A 86 0.56 -4.97 6.52
CA SER A 86 1.95 -4.86 6.09
C SER A 86 2.32 -3.41 5.74
N VAL A 87 3.61 -3.10 5.74
CA VAL A 87 4.08 -1.88 5.07
C VAL A 87 3.64 -1.89 3.61
N THR A 88 3.43 -0.70 3.05
CA THR A 88 3.20 -0.59 1.61
C THR A 88 4.44 -1.04 0.84
N ASP A 89 4.22 -1.71 -0.28
CA ASP A 89 5.25 -1.91 -1.28
C ASP A 89 5.49 -0.63 -2.12
N ASN A 90 6.46 -0.69 -3.02
CA ASN A 90 6.86 0.41 -3.89
C ASN A 90 5.78 0.85 -4.90
N TYR A 91 4.78 0.00 -5.19
CA TYR A 91 3.68 0.35 -6.08
C TYR A 91 2.51 1.01 -5.32
N GLY A 92 2.39 0.75 -4.02
CA GLY A 92 1.35 1.27 -3.15
C GLY A 92 0.39 0.21 -2.60
N TYR A 93 0.67 -1.09 -2.80
CA TYR A 93 -0.14 -2.16 -2.24
C TYR A 93 0.35 -2.58 -0.86
N ARG A 94 -0.58 -3.04 -0.02
CA ARG A 94 -0.32 -3.61 1.30
C ARG A 94 -1.26 -4.77 1.55
N VAL A 95 -0.85 -5.66 2.45
CA VAL A 95 -1.62 -6.85 2.84
C VAL A 95 -2.36 -6.55 4.12
N PHE A 96 -3.65 -6.89 4.15
CA PHE A 96 -4.46 -6.96 5.35
C PHE A 96 -4.72 -8.42 5.69
N GLY A 97 -4.41 -8.82 6.92
CA GLY A 97 -4.76 -10.12 7.47
C GLY A 97 -6.19 -10.16 8.00
N SER A 98 -6.73 -11.37 8.20
CA SER A 98 -8.01 -11.56 8.87
C SER A 98 -7.98 -11.20 10.36
N GLU A 99 -6.79 -11.05 10.94
CA GLU A 99 -6.57 -10.69 12.34
C GLU A 99 -6.39 -9.17 12.55
N ASP A 100 -6.38 -8.38 11.46
CA ASP A 100 -6.26 -6.92 11.46
C ASP A 100 -7.59 -6.23 11.87
N LEU A 101 -8.22 -6.73 12.93
CA LEU A 101 -9.60 -6.40 13.34
C LEU A 101 -9.81 -4.92 13.70
N ALA A 102 -8.73 -4.18 13.94
CA ALA A 102 -8.77 -2.75 14.21
C ALA A 102 -8.93 -1.88 12.95
N TYR A 103 -8.83 -2.46 11.75
CA TYR A 103 -8.79 -1.74 10.49
C TYR A 103 -10.02 -2.03 9.64
N THR A 104 -10.75 -0.98 9.25
CA THR A 104 -11.95 -1.09 8.41
C THR A 104 -11.68 -1.68 7.02
N LYS A 105 -10.41 -1.64 6.58
CA LYS A 105 -9.96 -2.27 5.33
C LYS A 105 -9.67 -3.77 5.46
N ALA A 106 -9.55 -4.30 6.68
CA ALA A 106 -9.35 -5.72 6.86
C ALA A 106 -10.57 -6.49 6.36
N PRO A 107 -10.38 -7.62 5.66
CA PRO A 107 -11.50 -8.37 5.11
C PRO A 107 -12.30 -9.02 6.24
N THR A 108 -13.60 -8.77 6.29
CA THR A 108 -14.52 -9.59 7.07
C THR A 108 -14.83 -10.85 6.26
N PHE A 109 -14.61 -12.02 6.84
CA PHE A 109 -14.97 -13.28 6.20
C PHE A 109 -16.47 -13.29 5.87
N ASN A 110 -16.78 -13.50 4.60
CA ASN A 110 -18.14 -13.66 4.11
C ASN A 110 -18.13 -14.78 3.08
N TRP A 111 -18.83 -15.87 3.39
CA TRP A 111 -18.94 -17.00 2.47
C TRP A 111 -19.65 -16.53 1.19
N TYR A 112 -18.99 -16.69 0.05
CA TYR A 112 -19.57 -16.45 -1.25
C TYR A 112 -19.61 -17.78 -2.00
N GLU A 113 -20.81 -18.35 -2.09
CA GLU A 113 -21.00 -19.62 -2.79
C GLU A 113 -20.73 -19.44 -4.28
N ILE A 114 -19.76 -20.19 -4.80
CA ILE A 114 -19.38 -20.16 -6.22
C ILE A 114 -19.84 -21.42 -6.96
N ASP A 115 -20.15 -22.51 -6.26
CA ASP A 115 -20.55 -23.75 -6.89
C ASP A 115 -21.95 -23.62 -7.49
N ARG A 116 -22.02 -23.80 -8.82
CA ARG A 116 -23.26 -23.78 -9.58
C ARG A 116 -24.28 -24.80 -9.08
N LEU A 117 -23.84 -25.96 -8.59
CA LEU A 117 -24.72 -26.97 -8.04
C LEU A 117 -25.36 -26.51 -6.72
N ASN A 118 -24.66 -25.66 -5.97
CA ASN A 118 -25.13 -25.04 -4.74
C ASN A 118 -25.67 -23.62 -4.96
N THR A 119 -26.22 -23.33 -6.14
CA THR A 119 -26.82 -22.03 -6.52
C THR A 119 -25.86 -20.85 -6.68
N GLY A 120 -24.55 -21.08 -6.63
CA GLY A 120 -23.52 -20.09 -6.93
C GLY A 120 -23.46 -19.71 -8.43
N PRO A 121 -22.86 -18.55 -8.78
CA PRO A 121 -22.80 -18.08 -10.16
C PRO A 121 -21.60 -18.63 -10.95
N GLY A 122 -20.74 -19.44 -10.34
CA GLY A 122 -19.55 -19.98 -10.97
C GLY A 122 -19.84 -20.98 -12.08
N PHE A 123 -18.81 -21.29 -12.86
CA PHE A 123 -18.85 -22.33 -13.87
C PHE A 123 -17.58 -23.17 -13.76
N PRO A 124 -17.66 -24.50 -14.00
CA PRO A 124 -16.48 -25.34 -13.99
C PRO A 124 -15.54 -24.91 -15.12
N LEU A 125 -14.26 -24.81 -14.79
CA LEU A 125 -13.20 -24.69 -15.79
C LEU A 125 -12.79 -26.09 -16.22
N ASN A 126 -12.71 -26.33 -17.52
CA ASN A 126 -12.30 -27.62 -18.07
C ASN A 126 -10.76 -27.75 -18.03
N ILE A 127 -10.22 -27.81 -16.82
CA ILE A 127 -8.81 -28.07 -16.55
C ILE A 127 -8.67 -29.58 -16.33
N HIS A 128 -7.76 -30.23 -17.06
CA HIS A 128 -7.53 -31.66 -16.96
C HIS A 128 -6.28 -31.91 -16.14
N ASP A 129 -6.46 -32.51 -14.98
CA ASP A 129 -5.45 -32.85 -13.99
C ASP A 129 -5.91 -34.15 -13.32
N GLU A 130 -5.43 -35.30 -13.82
CA GLU A 130 -5.91 -36.64 -13.44
C GLU A 130 -4.86 -37.48 -12.69
N GLY A 131 -3.69 -36.91 -12.39
CA GLY A 131 -2.58 -37.66 -11.80
C GLY A 131 -1.50 -36.79 -11.16
N ASP A 132 -0.57 -37.46 -10.48
CA ASP A 132 0.61 -36.80 -9.92
C ASP A 132 1.43 -36.16 -11.05
N GLU A 133 1.80 -34.89 -10.89
CA GLU A 133 2.56 -34.09 -11.87
C GLU A 133 1.82 -33.79 -13.20
N GLU A 134 0.49 -33.97 -13.25
CA GLU A 134 -0.35 -33.62 -14.41
C GLU A 134 -0.98 -32.22 -14.32
N ASP A 135 -0.44 -31.37 -13.44
CA ASP A 135 -0.93 -30.01 -13.23
C ASP A 135 -1.11 -29.25 -14.55
N ALA A 136 -2.28 -28.65 -14.69
CA ALA A 136 -2.63 -27.93 -15.90
C ALA A 136 -3.04 -26.49 -15.58
N THR A 137 -2.89 -25.66 -16.60
CA THR A 137 -3.38 -24.28 -16.59
C THR A 137 -4.37 -24.05 -17.72
N LEU A 138 -5.29 -23.12 -17.48
CA LEU A 138 -6.22 -22.62 -18.48
C LEU A 138 -6.23 -21.10 -18.47
N VAL A 139 -6.08 -20.51 -19.66
CA VAL A 139 -6.23 -19.07 -19.85
C VAL A 139 -7.72 -18.73 -19.97
N VAL A 140 -8.19 -17.80 -19.15
CA VAL A 140 -9.57 -17.30 -19.13
C VAL A 140 -9.61 -15.81 -19.41
N GLN A 141 -10.71 -15.34 -20.01
CA GLN A 141 -10.95 -13.91 -20.17
C GLN A 141 -11.52 -13.33 -18.87
N LEU A 142 -11.02 -12.17 -18.45
CA LEU A 142 -11.56 -11.45 -17.31
C LEU A 142 -12.86 -10.74 -17.73
N PRO A 143 -13.87 -10.67 -16.83
CA PRO A 143 -15.13 -10.00 -17.13
C PRO A 143 -14.97 -8.47 -17.29
N PHE A 144 -13.85 -7.92 -16.82
CA PHE A 144 -13.45 -6.52 -17.00
C PHE A 144 -11.92 -6.39 -16.89
N PRO A 145 -11.32 -5.32 -17.44
CA PRO A 145 -9.89 -5.08 -17.30
C PRO A 145 -9.49 -4.85 -15.84
N VAL A 146 -8.43 -5.53 -15.38
CA VAL A 146 -7.88 -5.38 -14.02
C VAL A 146 -6.49 -4.74 -14.11
N LYS A 147 -6.27 -3.66 -13.34
CA LYS A 147 -4.94 -3.05 -13.19
C LYS A 147 -4.21 -3.69 -12.01
N TYR A 148 -3.08 -4.35 -12.27
CA TYR A 148 -2.25 -5.00 -11.26
C TYR A 148 -0.79 -4.59 -11.46
N TYR A 149 -0.19 -3.94 -10.44
CA TYR A 149 1.15 -3.33 -10.51
C TYR A 149 1.40 -2.51 -11.79
N GLY A 150 0.48 -1.59 -12.11
CA GLY A 150 0.63 -0.64 -13.21
C GLY A 150 0.22 -1.18 -14.58
N ARG A 151 0.08 -2.50 -14.73
CA ARG A 151 -0.30 -3.15 -15.99
C ARG A 151 -1.79 -3.50 -15.99
N VAL A 152 -2.43 -3.28 -17.13
CA VAL A 152 -3.84 -3.66 -17.35
C VAL A 152 -3.89 -5.04 -17.98
N TYR A 153 -4.63 -5.95 -17.37
CA TYR A 153 -4.86 -7.31 -17.82
C TYR A 153 -6.33 -7.49 -18.20
N THR A 154 -6.58 -8.19 -19.31
CA THR A 154 -7.93 -8.59 -19.76
C THR A 154 -8.14 -10.09 -19.69
N GLN A 155 -7.11 -10.83 -19.26
CA GLN A 155 -7.11 -12.28 -19.17
C GLN A 155 -6.26 -12.71 -17.97
N ALA A 156 -6.50 -13.92 -17.48
CA ALA A 156 -5.75 -14.55 -16.41
C ALA A 156 -5.53 -16.03 -16.73
N THR A 157 -4.53 -16.64 -16.10
CA THR A 157 -4.25 -18.06 -16.16
C THR A 157 -4.64 -18.68 -14.83
N VAL A 158 -5.51 -19.68 -14.85
CA VAL A 158 -5.94 -20.44 -13.66
C VAL A 158 -5.22 -21.78 -13.67
N CYS A 159 -4.63 -22.18 -12.55
CA CYS A 159 -3.99 -23.48 -12.38
C CYS A 159 -4.85 -24.40 -11.53
N SER A 160 -4.83 -25.70 -11.83
CA SER A 160 -5.46 -26.73 -10.99
C SER A 160 -4.91 -26.74 -9.55
N ASN A 161 -3.66 -26.31 -9.35
CA ASN A 161 -3.02 -26.14 -8.03
C ASN A 161 -3.53 -24.96 -7.18
N GLY A 162 -4.61 -24.28 -7.57
CA GLY A 162 -5.22 -23.25 -6.73
C GLY A 162 -4.54 -21.88 -6.75
N TRP A 163 -3.77 -21.57 -7.79
CA TRP A 163 -3.31 -20.20 -8.03
C TRP A 163 -3.88 -19.63 -9.32
N VAL A 164 -3.93 -18.30 -9.38
CA VAL A 164 -4.28 -17.53 -10.58
C VAL A 164 -3.13 -16.58 -10.90
N ALA A 165 -2.78 -16.41 -12.16
CA ALA A 165 -1.79 -15.44 -12.61
C ALA A 165 -2.45 -14.43 -13.55
N MET A 166 -2.24 -13.14 -13.35
CA MET A 166 -2.71 -12.14 -14.29
C MET A 166 -1.94 -12.24 -15.61
N GLY A 167 -2.66 -12.34 -16.74
CA GLY A 167 -2.08 -12.58 -18.07
C GLY A 167 -1.92 -14.07 -18.42
N VAL A 168 -1.07 -14.36 -19.42
CA VAL A 168 -0.68 -15.73 -19.79
C VAL A 168 0.52 -16.15 -18.93
N SER A 169 0.42 -17.31 -18.28
CA SER A 169 1.52 -17.95 -17.57
C SER A 169 1.73 -19.38 -18.10
N PRO A 170 2.97 -19.80 -18.39
CA PRO A 170 3.27 -21.18 -18.75
C PRO A 170 3.52 -22.08 -17.53
N GLU A 171 3.53 -21.52 -16.32
CA GLU A 171 3.90 -22.26 -15.11
C GLU A 171 2.86 -23.32 -14.75
N VAL A 172 3.33 -24.50 -14.36
CA VAL A 172 2.54 -25.65 -13.91
C VAL A 172 3.22 -26.37 -12.74
N SER A 173 4.14 -25.72 -12.03
CA SER A 173 4.92 -26.39 -10.98
C SER A 173 4.07 -26.74 -9.74
N PHE A 174 3.93 -28.02 -9.42
CA PHE A 174 3.33 -28.56 -8.18
C PHE A 174 4.05 -28.22 -6.88
N ARG A 175 5.29 -27.73 -6.95
CA ARG A 175 6.10 -27.60 -5.74
C ARG A 175 5.75 -26.35 -4.95
N ASN A 176 5.39 -26.55 -3.68
CA ASN A 176 5.28 -25.47 -2.72
C ASN A 176 6.62 -24.70 -2.58
N ARG A 177 6.50 -23.37 -2.62
CA ARG A 177 7.61 -22.43 -2.50
C ARG A 177 7.16 -21.27 -1.61
N THR A 178 8.12 -20.58 -1.03
CA THR A 178 7.85 -19.30 -0.36
C THR A 178 7.31 -18.30 -1.37
N ILE A 179 6.43 -17.41 -0.93
CA ILE A 179 5.95 -16.29 -1.74
C ILE A 179 6.64 -15.02 -1.24
N PRO A 180 7.33 -14.24 -2.10
CA PRO A 180 7.54 -14.49 -3.53
C PRO A 180 8.61 -15.57 -3.81
N SER A 181 8.51 -16.21 -4.98
CA SER A 181 9.51 -17.17 -5.48
C SER A 181 9.73 -16.95 -6.98
N PRO A 182 10.98 -17.07 -7.47
CA PRO A 182 11.29 -16.95 -8.90
C PRO A 182 10.74 -18.11 -9.74
N ALA A 183 10.32 -19.21 -9.10
CA ALA A 183 9.69 -20.35 -9.75
C ALA A 183 8.15 -20.32 -9.67
N GLY A 184 7.58 -19.26 -9.10
CA GLY A 184 6.13 -19.04 -9.10
C GLY A 184 5.70 -18.25 -10.33
N PRO A 185 4.41 -18.28 -10.70
CA PRO A 185 3.90 -17.49 -11.80
C PRO A 185 4.04 -15.99 -11.52
N TYR A 186 4.30 -15.22 -12.58
CA TYR A 186 4.24 -13.76 -12.49
C TYR A 186 2.83 -13.30 -12.18
N ALA A 187 2.74 -12.20 -11.43
CA ALA A 187 1.47 -11.58 -11.09
C ALA A 187 0.44 -12.54 -10.47
N MET A 188 0.93 -13.36 -9.54
CA MET A 188 0.16 -14.39 -8.85
C MET A 188 -0.86 -13.81 -7.87
N ILE A 189 -2.01 -14.45 -7.83
CA ILE A 189 -3.03 -14.41 -6.80
C ILE A 189 -3.10 -15.85 -6.27
N ALA A 190 -2.90 -16.03 -4.97
CA ALA A 190 -2.96 -17.32 -4.28
C ALA A 190 -4.21 -17.34 -3.37
N PRO A 191 -5.41 -17.59 -3.93
CA PRO A 191 -6.66 -17.51 -3.18
C PRO A 191 -6.99 -18.77 -2.37
N PHE A 192 -6.26 -19.87 -2.56
CA PHE A 192 -6.50 -21.18 -1.95
C PHE A 192 -5.30 -21.65 -1.11
#